data_AF-A0A2D5UYW9-F1
#
_entry.id   AF-A0A2D5UYW9-F1
#
_cell.length_a   1.000
_cell.length_b   1.000
_cell.length_c   1.000
_cell.angle_alpha   90.00
_cell.angle_beta   90.00
_cell.angle_gamma   90.00
#
_symmetry.space_group_name_H-M   'P 1'
#
loop_
_entity.id
_entity.type
_entity.pdbx_description
1 polymer ?
#
loop_
_entity_poly.entity_id
_entity_poly.type
_entity_poly.pdbx_seq_one_letter_code
_entity_poly.pdbx_strand_id
1 'polypeptide(L)'
;MESVLFVKSALPNQLDKALKTVFEAAIKKSNRVVVVQRMAPPRALPDLDITKDVIRLLIEMNAKPFLYDSPKIEGPLKSAKEYLKEAKQNGYTRDSFNCPVIVGEDPFSTKAGTLKIGICRDIYESDALVIINRFSGSSLLGANTALSNIANNGVVIASKKALGEAAEKEQDKKVQKNPRKIDKHIADVGKALLSKFRKKLVIINDARKICMTEGIYEEPGKKIAKSAGIFIGQDILSVDAATIDAILKKDGSVFTKTYKLNPIFHLQEAQSIGLGSMDFELTKP
;
A
#
# COMPACT_ATOMS: atom_id res chain seq x y z
N MET A 1 17.15 13.66 -1.73
CA MET A 1 16.20 13.78 -0.60
C MET A 1 14.86 14.17 -1.19
N GLU A 2 13.83 13.35 -0.98
CA GLU A 2 12.49 13.56 -1.53
C GLU A 2 11.60 14.31 -0.54
N SER A 3 10.71 15.15 -1.04
CA SER A 3 9.75 15.88 -0.20
C SER A 3 8.54 14.99 0.10
N VAL A 4 8.24 14.80 1.39
CA VAL A 4 7.04 14.10 1.86
C VAL A 4 6.11 15.10 2.53
N LEU A 5 4.94 15.29 1.93
CA LEU A 5 3.91 16.18 2.46
C LEU A 5 3.25 15.55 3.68
N PHE A 6 3.24 16.29 4.79
CA PHE A 6 2.63 15.89 6.04
C PHE A 6 1.33 16.64 6.30
N VAL A 7 0.23 15.90 6.45
CA VAL A 7 -1.09 16.44 6.79
C VAL A 7 -1.46 16.00 8.20
N LYS A 8 -1.63 16.97 9.11
CA LYS A 8 -2.14 16.72 10.46
C LYS A 8 -3.65 16.46 10.36
N SER A 9 -4.14 15.45 11.08
CA SER A 9 -5.50 14.88 10.97
C SER A 9 -6.70 15.82 11.22
N ALA A 10 -6.50 17.14 11.34
CA ALA A 10 -7.52 18.09 11.80
C ALA A 10 -7.91 19.18 10.78
N LEU A 11 -7.34 19.20 9.56
CA LEU A 11 -7.56 20.31 8.62
C LEU A 11 -7.90 19.80 7.20
N PRO A 12 -9.19 19.67 6.83
CA PRO A 12 -9.62 19.19 5.51
C PRO A 12 -8.95 19.93 4.33
N ASN A 13 -8.82 21.26 4.42
CA ASN A 13 -8.20 22.07 3.37
C ASN A 13 -6.72 21.72 3.10
N GLN A 14 -6.02 21.15 4.09
CA GLN A 14 -4.62 20.74 3.91
C GLN A 14 -4.50 19.46 3.07
N LEU A 15 -5.46 18.54 3.19
CA LEU A 15 -5.45 17.30 2.41
C LEU A 15 -5.66 17.58 0.93
N ASP A 16 -6.67 18.38 0.59
CA ASP A 16 -6.94 18.79 -0.80
C ASP A 16 -5.73 19.47 -1.44
N LYS A 17 -5.10 20.41 -0.71
CA LYS A 17 -3.91 21.11 -1.18
C LYS A 17 -2.76 20.13 -1.44
N ALA A 18 -2.50 19.22 -0.50
CA ALA A 18 -1.45 18.22 -0.62
C ALA A 18 -1.67 17.29 -1.82
N LEU A 19 -2.90 16.78 -1.97
CA LEU A 19 -3.29 15.89 -3.06
C LEU A 19 -3.15 16.59 -4.42
N LYS A 20 -3.62 17.84 -4.54
CA LYS A 20 -3.48 18.63 -5.77
C LYS A 20 -2.01 18.80 -6.15
N THR A 21 -1.14 19.17 -5.20
CA THR A 21 0.30 19.32 -5.45
C THR A 21 0.95 18.06 -6.03
N VAL A 22 0.68 16.88 -5.45
CA VAL A 22 1.28 15.64 -5.97
C VAL A 22 0.60 15.13 -7.24
N PHE A 23 -0.70 15.38 -7.41
CA PHE A 23 -1.43 14.98 -8.61
C PHE A 23 -1.01 15.81 -9.83
N GLU A 24 -0.82 17.12 -9.69
CA GLU A 24 -0.33 17.99 -10.77
C GLU A 24 1.03 17.52 -11.33
N ALA A 25 1.88 16.94 -10.46
CA ALA A 25 3.17 16.40 -10.86
C ALA A 25 3.10 14.99 -11.49
N ALA A 26 2.14 14.13 -11.08
CA ALA A 26 2.09 12.72 -11.47
C ALA A 26 1.00 12.34 -12.48
N ILE A 27 -0.12 13.07 -12.50
CA ILE A 27 -1.36 12.68 -13.18
C ILE A 27 -1.68 13.66 -14.30
N LYS A 28 -1.98 13.12 -15.48
CA LYS A 28 -2.38 13.91 -16.66
C LYS A 28 -3.84 13.66 -17.01
N LYS A 29 -4.44 14.64 -17.71
CA LYS A 29 -5.75 14.50 -18.34
C LYS A 29 -5.83 13.19 -19.14
N SER A 30 -6.96 12.50 -19.03
CA SER A 30 -7.27 11.22 -19.67
C SER A 30 -6.44 10.02 -19.21
N ASN A 31 -5.50 10.16 -18.25
CA ASN A 31 -4.80 9.00 -17.70
C ASN A 31 -5.80 7.98 -17.13
N ARG A 32 -5.62 6.71 -17.47
CA ARG A 32 -6.22 5.59 -16.75
C ARG A 32 -5.45 5.43 -15.44
N VAL A 33 -6.09 5.79 -14.33
CA VAL A 33 -5.45 5.83 -13.00
C VAL A 33 -5.96 4.68 -12.16
N VAL A 34 -5.08 3.74 -11.83
CA VAL A 34 -5.42 2.70 -10.85
C VAL A 34 -5.27 3.26 -9.44
N VAL A 35 -6.32 3.13 -8.64
CA VAL A 35 -6.32 3.55 -7.23
C VAL A 35 -6.38 2.29 -6.36
N VAL A 36 -5.23 1.87 -5.84
CA VAL A 36 -5.09 0.68 -5.02
C VAL A 36 -5.47 1.02 -3.58
N GLN A 37 -6.54 0.40 -3.10
CA GLN A 37 -7.07 0.56 -1.74
C GLN A 37 -7.62 -0.78 -1.26
N ARG A 38 -7.46 -1.11 0.03
CA ARG A 38 -8.12 -2.27 0.62
C ARG A 38 -9.61 -1.96 0.82
N MET A 39 -10.48 -2.67 0.11
CA MET A 39 -11.93 -2.39 0.07
C MET A 39 -12.78 -3.37 0.88
N ALA A 40 -12.24 -4.54 1.21
CA ALA A 40 -12.96 -5.61 1.92
C ALA A 40 -12.34 -5.98 3.29
N PRO A 41 -12.05 -5.02 4.20
CA PRO A 41 -11.64 -5.38 5.57
C PRO A 41 -12.83 -5.91 6.38
N PRO A 42 -12.66 -6.91 7.26
CA PRO A 42 -13.74 -7.36 8.12
C PRO A 42 -14.12 -6.28 9.13
N ARG A 43 -15.41 -5.91 9.18
CA ARG A 43 -16.10 -5.12 10.23
C ARG A 43 -15.40 -3.83 10.72
N ALA A 44 -14.59 -3.20 9.87
CA ALA A 44 -13.95 -1.92 10.16
C ALA A 44 -14.62 -0.79 9.37
N LEU A 45 -14.77 0.38 9.98
CA LEU A 45 -15.19 1.60 9.28
C LEU A 45 -14.34 1.76 8.00
N PRO A 46 -14.95 1.70 6.81
CA PRO A 46 -14.21 1.84 5.56
C PRO A 46 -13.56 3.24 5.49
N ASP A 47 -12.35 3.35 4.93
CA ASP A 47 -11.67 4.66 4.70
C ASP A 47 -12.31 5.40 3.51
N LEU A 48 -13.63 5.57 3.56
CA LEU A 48 -14.40 6.15 2.45
C LEU A 48 -14.04 7.61 2.23
N ASP A 49 -13.75 8.37 3.29
CA ASP A 49 -13.56 9.81 3.19
C ASP A 49 -12.33 10.18 2.33
N ILE A 50 -11.15 9.66 2.69
CA ILE A 50 -9.92 9.93 1.93
C ILE A 50 -10.00 9.35 0.51
N THR A 51 -10.67 8.21 0.35
CA THR A 51 -10.85 7.60 -0.96
C THR A 51 -11.77 8.46 -1.83
N LYS A 52 -12.84 9.02 -1.27
CA LYS A 52 -13.75 9.94 -1.98
C LYS A 52 -13.01 11.21 -2.41
N ASP A 53 -12.20 11.79 -1.53
CA ASP A 53 -11.40 12.97 -1.84
C ASP A 53 -10.42 12.71 -2.99
N VAL A 54 -9.70 11.59 -2.94
CA VAL A 54 -8.79 11.16 -4.01
C VAL A 54 -9.53 11.00 -5.34
N ILE A 55 -10.63 10.24 -5.34
CA ILE A 55 -11.37 9.97 -6.59
C ILE A 55 -12.00 11.24 -7.16
N ARG A 56 -12.59 12.09 -6.31
CA ARG A 56 -13.14 13.39 -6.72
C ARG A 56 -12.08 14.24 -7.41
N LEU A 57 -10.92 14.43 -6.79
CA LEU A 57 -9.84 15.25 -7.35
C LEU A 57 -9.28 14.67 -8.66
N LEU A 58 -9.16 13.35 -8.78
CA LEU A 58 -8.76 12.71 -10.05
C LEU A 58 -9.79 12.96 -11.16
N ILE A 59 -11.08 12.91 -10.86
CA ILE A 59 -12.16 13.21 -11.83
C ILE A 59 -12.15 14.70 -12.22
N GLU A 60 -11.97 15.62 -11.26
CA GLU A 60 -11.85 17.07 -11.52
C GLU A 60 -10.68 17.38 -12.47
N MET A 61 -9.59 16.61 -12.38
CA MET A 61 -8.44 16.68 -13.31
C MET A 61 -8.69 16.04 -14.68
N ASN A 62 -9.91 15.56 -14.95
CA ASN A 62 -10.28 14.82 -16.15
C ASN A 62 -9.46 13.52 -16.35
N ALA A 63 -9.00 12.90 -15.26
CA ALA A 63 -8.44 11.55 -15.31
C ALA A 63 -9.58 10.50 -15.34
N LYS A 64 -9.21 9.24 -15.55
CA LYS A 64 -10.12 8.08 -15.58
C LYS A 64 -9.76 7.12 -14.45
N PRO A 65 -10.10 7.44 -13.20
CA PRO A 65 -9.76 6.59 -12.07
C PRO A 65 -10.61 5.32 -12.04
N PHE A 66 -10.08 4.28 -11.42
CA PHE A 66 -10.85 3.14 -10.94
C PHE A 66 -10.26 2.63 -9.63
N LEU A 67 -11.13 2.19 -8.73
CA LEU A 67 -10.72 1.56 -7.48
C LEU A 67 -10.32 0.11 -7.76
N TYR A 68 -9.28 -0.32 -7.08
CA TYR A 68 -8.67 -1.61 -7.33
C TYR A 68 -8.19 -2.29 -6.04
N ASP A 69 -8.43 -3.59 -5.96
CA ASP A 69 -7.69 -4.52 -5.12
C ASP A 69 -7.56 -5.86 -5.87
N SER A 70 -6.97 -6.87 -5.23
CA SER A 70 -6.96 -8.25 -5.73
C SER A 70 -7.43 -9.23 -4.65
N PRO A 71 -7.91 -10.42 -5.07
CA PRO A 71 -8.30 -11.48 -4.15
C PRO A 71 -7.12 -11.90 -3.28
N LYS A 72 -7.35 -12.52 -2.14
CA LYS A 72 -6.25 -12.87 -1.24
C LYS A 72 -6.23 -14.34 -0.85
N ILE A 73 -5.14 -14.73 -0.18
CA ILE A 73 -4.70 -16.12 -0.11
C ILE A 73 -5.58 -16.96 0.83
N GLU A 74 -6.04 -16.33 1.91
CA GLU A 74 -6.75 -16.96 3.02
C GLU A 74 -8.21 -16.45 3.10
N GLY A 75 -9.00 -16.93 4.06
CA GLY A 75 -10.36 -16.43 4.25
C GLY A 75 -11.31 -16.61 3.04
N PRO A 76 -12.42 -15.86 3.01
CA PRO A 76 -13.47 -16.02 2.00
C PRO A 76 -13.25 -15.19 0.72
N LEU A 77 -12.25 -14.31 0.66
CA LEU A 77 -12.07 -13.36 -0.46
C LEU A 77 -11.07 -13.91 -1.50
N LYS A 78 -11.26 -15.16 -1.91
CA LYS A 78 -10.31 -15.90 -2.77
C LYS A 78 -10.60 -15.75 -4.26
N SER A 79 -11.70 -15.07 -4.61
CA SER A 79 -12.07 -14.73 -5.98
C SER A 79 -12.53 -13.28 -6.10
N ALA A 80 -12.51 -12.73 -7.31
CA ALA A 80 -13.06 -11.41 -7.60
C ALA A 80 -14.53 -11.30 -7.23
N LYS A 81 -15.31 -12.37 -7.46
CA LYS A 81 -16.74 -12.42 -7.14
C LYS A 81 -16.99 -12.28 -5.63
N GLU A 82 -16.29 -13.06 -4.81
CA GLU A 82 -16.43 -13.00 -3.35
C GLU A 82 -15.93 -11.66 -2.80
N TYR A 83 -14.80 -11.18 -3.33
CA TYR A 83 -14.24 -9.90 -2.94
C TYR A 83 -15.20 -8.74 -3.24
N LEU A 84 -15.76 -8.67 -4.45
CA LEU A 84 -16.69 -7.60 -4.84
C LEU A 84 -17.97 -7.60 -4.00
N LYS A 85 -18.44 -8.77 -3.55
CA LYS A 85 -19.59 -8.88 -2.63
C LYS A 85 -19.29 -8.17 -1.31
N GLU A 86 -18.14 -8.43 -0.71
CA GLU A 86 -17.70 -7.81 0.55
C GLU A 86 -17.40 -6.32 0.36
N ALA A 87 -16.70 -5.95 -0.72
CA ALA A 87 -16.41 -4.56 -1.05
C ALA A 87 -17.70 -3.72 -1.18
N LYS A 88 -18.73 -4.28 -1.82
CA LYS A 88 -20.06 -3.66 -1.92
C LYS A 88 -20.71 -3.48 -0.55
N GLN A 89 -20.63 -4.47 0.33
CA GLN A 89 -21.14 -4.37 1.70
C GLN A 89 -20.44 -3.27 2.50
N ASN A 90 -19.16 -3.01 2.21
CA ASN A 90 -18.37 -1.93 2.80
C ASN A 90 -18.52 -0.57 2.08
N GLY A 91 -19.45 -0.44 1.13
CA GLY A 91 -19.73 0.82 0.43
C GLY A 91 -18.83 1.13 -0.77
N TYR A 92 -17.95 0.21 -1.18
CA TYR A 92 -17.16 0.34 -2.40
C TYR A 92 -17.98 -0.09 -3.61
N THR A 93 -18.81 0.83 -4.09
CA THR A 93 -19.62 0.67 -5.30
C THR A 93 -19.30 1.74 -6.33
N ARG A 94 -19.64 1.46 -7.59
CA ARG A 94 -19.51 2.45 -8.67
C ARG A 94 -20.23 3.75 -8.34
N ASP A 95 -21.43 3.66 -7.79
CA ASP A 95 -22.27 4.83 -7.49
C ASP A 95 -21.71 5.65 -6.32
N SER A 96 -21.06 5.01 -5.35
CA SER A 96 -20.51 5.71 -4.18
C SER A 96 -19.28 6.57 -4.52
N PHE A 97 -18.56 6.20 -5.58
CA PHE A 97 -17.29 6.81 -5.96
C PHE A 97 -17.30 7.46 -7.35
N ASN A 98 -18.35 7.25 -8.15
CA ASN A 98 -18.41 7.68 -9.55
C ASN A 98 -17.27 7.11 -10.42
N CYS A 99 -16.74 5.93 -10.08
CA CYS A 99 -15.69 5.24 -10.83
C CYS A 99 -15.87 3.71 -10.79
N PRO A 100 -15.29 2.95 -11.72
CA PRO A 100 -15.31 1.49 -11.64
C PRO A 100 -14.63 0.97 -10.36
N VAL A 101 -15.11 -0.18 -9.87
CA VAL A 101 -14.49 -0.96 -8.79
C VAL A 101 -14.07 -2.29 -9.40
N ILE A 102 -12.78 -2.56 -9.43
CA ILE A 102 -12.18 -3.71 -10.13
C ILE A 102 -11.44 -4.58 -9.12
N VAL A 103 -11.55 -5.89 -9.30
CA VAL A 103 -10.75 -6.87 -8.57
C VAL A 103 -9.94 -7.68 -9.56
N GLY A 104 -8.61 -7.50 -9.55
CA GLY A 104 -7.73 -8.04 -10.59
C GLY A 104 -7.37 -9.51 -10.39
N GLU A 105 -7.60 -10.32 -11.41
CA GLU A 105 -7.25 -11.75 -11.46
C GLU A 105 -6.41 -12.14 -12.69
N ASP A 106 -6.40 -11.30 -13.74
CA ASP A 106 -5.68 -11.58 -14.98
C ASP A 106 -4.18 -11.25 -14.86
N PRO A 107 -3.28 -12.23 -15.03
CA PRO A 107 -1.84 -12.02 -14.89
C PRO A 107 -1.16 -11.51 -16.17
N PHE A 108 -0.34 -10.48 -16.02
CA PHE A 108 0.80 -10.17 -16.86
C PHE A 108 2.06 -10.83 -16.27
N SER A 109 2.60 -11.85 -16.96
CA SER A 109 3.76 -12.61 -16.48
C SER A 109 5.06 -11.80 -16.58
N THR A 110 5.82 -11.71 -15.49
CA THR A 110 7.14 -11.09 -15.44
C THR A 110 8.03 -11.75 -14.38
N LYS A 111 9.23 -11.21 -14.14
CA LYS A 111 10.12 -11.62 -13.06
C LYS A 111 10.22 -10.54 -11.98
N ALA A 112 10.30 -10.97 -10.74
CA ALA A 112 10.66 -10.19 -9.57
C ALA A 112 11.82 -10.90 -8.88
N GLY A 113 13.02 -10.33 -8.97
CA GLY A 113 14.25 -11.03 -8.59
C GLY A 113 14.38 -12.35 -9.38
N THR A 114 14.40 -13.47 -8.67
CA THR A 114 14.44 -14.82 -9.25
C THR A 114 13.06 -15.44 -9.47
N LEU A 115 11.99 -14.84 -8.92
CA LEU A 115 10.64 -15.39 -8.97
C LEU A 115 9.93 -15.00 -10.26
N LYS A 116 9.19 -15.95 -10.85
CA LYS A 116 8.19 -15.67 -11.89
C LYS A 116 6.89 -15.25 -11.20
N ILE A 117 6.40 -14.07 -11.52
CA ILE A 117 5.18 -13.50 -10.95
C ILE A 117 4.19 -13.09 -12.04
N GLY A 118 2.92 -12.93 -11.67
CA GLY A 118 1.87 -12.34 -12.47
C GLY A 118 1.41 -11.04 -11.84
N ILE A 119 1.84 -9.91 -12.41
CA ILE A 119 1.29 -8.58 -12.06
C ILE A 119 -0.13 -8.52 -12.62
N CYS A 120 -1.09 -8.00 -11.87
CA CYS A 120 -2.46 -7.90 -12.41
C CYS A 120 -2.51 -6.93 -13.60
N ARG A 121 -3.12 -7.37 -14.70
CA ARG A 121 -3.15 -6.64 -15.98
C ARG A 121 -3.75 -5.24 -15.85
N ASP A 122 -4.78 -5.07 -15.01
CA ASP A 122 -5.37 -3.75 -14.73
C ASP A 122 -4.36 -2.73 -14.22
N ILE A 123 -3.46 -3.16 -13.32
CA ILE A 123 -2.34 -2.32 -12.88
C ILE A 123 -1.39 -2.15 -14.06
N TYR A 124 -0.93 -3.25 -14.67
CA TYR A 124 0.08 -3.19 -15.72
C TYR A 124 -0.32 -2.26 -16.89
N GLU A 125 -1.59 -2.19 -17.27
CA GLU A 125 -2.09 -1.35 -18.37
C GLU A 125 -2.48 0.07 -17.97
N SER A 126 -2.37 0.43 -16.68
CA SER A 126 -2.65 1.78 -16.22
C SER A 126 -1.54 2.77 -16.57
N ASP A 127 -1.93 4.03 -16.75
CA ASP A 127 -1.00 5.12 -17.04
C ASP A 127 -0.31 5.63 -15.79
N ALA A 128 -1.05 5.69 -14.68
CA ALA A 128 -0.59 6.15 -13.37
C ALA A 128 -1.19 5.31 -12.24
N LEU A 129 -0.53 5.34 -11.09
CA LEU A 129 -0.88 4.54 -9.91
C LEU A 129 -0.98 5.45 -8.69
N VAL A 130 -2.11 5.35 -7.97
CA VAL A 130 -2.31 5.93 -6.65
C VAL A 130 -2.46 4.80 -5.65
N ILE A 131 -1.66 4.82 -4.57
CA ILE A 131 -1.76 3.86 -3.48
C ILE A 131 -2.33 4.58 -2.27
N ILE A 132 -3.50 4.17 -1.82
CA ILE A 132 -4.05 4.58 -0.53
C ILE A 132 -3.82 3.42 0.44
N ASN A 133 -2.93 3.65 1.41
CA ASN A 133 -2.54 2.65 2.38
C ASN A 133 -2.96 3.08 3.78
N ARG A 134 -3.84 2.29 4.40
CA ARG A 134 -4.07 2.36 5.85
C ARG A 134 -2.88 1.73 6.56
N PHE A 135 -2.04 2.56 7.17
CA PHE A 135 -0.86 2.12 7.87
C PHE A 135 -1.25 1.35 9.14
N SER A 136 -0.68 0.17 9.34
CA SER A 136 -0.94 -0.67 10.53
C SER A 136 0.30 -1.45 10.95
N GLY A 137 0.21 -2.13 12.09
CA GLY A 137 1.17 -3.19 12.41
C GLY A 137 1.05 -4.37 11.45
N SER A 138 2.06 -5.23 11.39
CA SER A 138 2.04 -6.48 10.62
C SER A 138 2.80 -7.59 11.34
N SER A 139 2.17 -8.74 11.57
CA SER A 139 2.86 -9.95 12.07
C SER A 139 3.89 -10.50 11.07
N LEU A 140 3.77 -10.15 9.79
CA LEU A 140 4.68 -10.60 8.74
C LEU A 140 5.83 -9.63 8.46
N LEU A 141 5.75 -8.34 8.78
CA LEU A 141 6.78 -7.35 8.41
C LEU A 141 7.08 -6.33 9.53
N GLY A 142 6.44 -6.48 10.70
CA GLY A 142 6.44 -5.45 11.75
C GLY A 142 5.45 -4.33 11.44
N ALA A 143 5.44 -3.82 10.20
CA ALA A 143 4.52 -2.80 9.72
C ALA A 143 3.89 -3.17 8.36
N ASN A 144 2.61 -2.80 8.18
CA ASN A 144 1.94 -2.81 6.88
C ASN A 144 2.11 -1.43 6.22
N THR A 145 3.02 -1.39 5.25
CA THR A 145 3.47 -0.20 4.54
C THR A 145 2.83 -0.13 3.14
N ALA A 146 2.97 1.00 2.46
CA ALA A 146 2.52 1.12 1.08
C ALA A 146 3.23 0.11 0.17
N LEU A 147 4.55 -0.09 0.37
CA LEU A 147 5.33 -1.08 -0.36
C LEU A 147 4.79 -2.50 -0.19
N SER A 148 4.56 -2.94 1.06
CA SER A 148 4.01 -4.27 1.31
C SER A 148 2.59 -4.43 0.78
N ASN A 149 1.78 -3.36 0.85
CA ASN A 149 0.43 -3.35 0.32
C ASN A 149 0.42 -3.56 -1.19
N ILE A 150 1.18 -2.77 -1.96
CA ILE A 150 1.20 -2.90 -3.42
C ILE A 150 1.90 -4.18 -3.88
N ALA A 151 2.94 -4.65 -3.19
CA ALA A 151 3.59 -5.92 -3.50
C ALA A 151 2.63 -7.11 -3.33
N ASN A 152 1.75 -7.07 -2.32
CA ASN A 152 0.76 -8.11 -2.10
C ASN A 152 -0.50 -7.94 -2.98
N ASN A 153 -1.00 -6.72 -3.13
CA ASN A 153 -2.28 -6.46 -3.81
C ASN A 153 -2.11 -6.25 -5.32
N GLY A 154 -0.89 -6.03 -5.81
CA GLY A 154 -0.61 -5.78 -7.22
C GLY A 154 -0.36 -7.01 -8.07
N VAL A 155 -0.37 -8.20 -7.47
CA VAL A 155 -0.12 -9.48 -8.12
C VAL A 155 -1.28 -10.45 -7.92
N VAL A 156 -1.42 -11.43 -8.81
CA VAL A 156 -2.46 -12.47 -8.71
C VAL A 156 -2.19 -13.41 -7.53
N ILE A 157 -3.23 -14.08 -7.01
CA ILE A 157 -3.13 -15.00 -5.85
C ILE A 157 -1.97 -16.00 -5.99
N ALA A 158 -1.78 -16.58 -7.17
CA ALA A 158 -0.71 -17.55 -7.40
C ALA A 158 0.68 -16.99 -7.09
N SER A 159 0.93 -15.72 -7.41
CA SER A 159 2.19 -15.04 -7.11
C SER A 159 2.33 -14.67 -5.64
N LYS A 160 1.23 -14.31 -4.97
CA LYS A 160 1.24 -14.09 -3.51
C LYS A 160 1.65 -15.36 -2.76
N LYS A 161 1.11 -16.52 -3.19
CA LYS A 161 1.47 -17.83 -2.64
C LYS A 161 2.93 -18.18 -2.92
N ALA A 162 3.38 -18.02 -4.17
CA ALA A 162 4.77 -18.28 -4.55
C ALA A 162 5.77 -17.45 -3.74
N LEU A 163 5.42 -16.20 -3.40
CA LEU A 163 6.21 -15.34 -2.53
C LEU A 163 6.40 -15.93 -1.14
N GLY A 164 5.30 -16.35 -0.51
CA GLY A 164 5.30 -16.96 0.83
C GLY A 164 6.07 -18.27 0.84
N GLU A 165 5.81 -19.15 -0.13
CA GLU A 165 6.49 -20.44 -0.26
C GLU A 165 8.00 -20.28 -0.50
N ALA A 166 8.42 -19.31 -1.31
CA ALA A 166 9.83 -19.02 -1.53
C ALA A 166 10.49 -18.51 -0.24
N ALA A 167 9.81 -17.60 0.48
CA ALA A 167 10.31 -17.09 1.74
C ALA A 167 10.48 -18.19 2.80
N GLU A 168 9.53 -19.13 2.90
CA GLU A 168 9.58 -20.26 3.82
C GLU A 168 10.71 -21.24 3.50
N LYS A 169 10.92 -21.57 2.21
CA LYS A 169 11.99 -22.48 1.77
C LYS A 169 13.38 -21.92 2.04
N GLU A 170 13.53 -20.61 1.92
CA GLU A 170 14.80 -19.91 2.12
C GLU A 170 15.05 -19.54 3.59
N GLN A 171 14.09 -19.79 4.49
CA GLN A 171 14.20 -19.45 5.90
C GLN A 171 15.09 -20.47 6.63
N ASP A 172 16.20 -19.99 7.20
CA ASP A 172 17.02 -20.80 8.08
C ASP A 172 16.31 -20.97 9.43
N LYS A 173 15.83 -22.19 9.70
CA LYS A 173 15.12 -22.54 10.94
C LYS A 173 15.97 -22.35 12.21
N LYS A 174 17.29 -22.19 12.09
CA LYS A 174 18.22 -22.03 13.23
C LYS A 174 18.53 -20.57 13.58
N VAL A 175 18.16 -19.59 12.76
CA VAL A 175 18.50 -18.17 12.97
C VAL A 175 17.22 -17.33 13.06
N GLN A 176 16.70 -17.18 14.27
CA GLN A 176 15.48 -16.41 14.57
C GLN A 176 15.64 -14.88 14.42
N LYS A 177 16.82 -14.40 14.01
CA LYS A 177 17.23 -12.97 13.98
C LYS A 177 17.57 -12.41 12.58
N ASN A 178 17.43 -13.17 11.49
CA ASN A 178 17.79 -12.72 10.13
C ASN A 178 16.64 -11.92 9.47
N PRO A 179 16.89 -10.91 8.59
CA PRO A 179 15.84 -10.31 7.77
C PRO A 179 15.16 -11.44 7.02
N ARG A 180 13.83 -11.53 7.12
CA ARG A 180 13.14 -12.68 6.55
C ARG A 180 13.22 -12.54 5.05
N LYS A 181 13.36 -13.68 4.38
CA LYS A 181 13.41 -13.75 2.91
C LYS A 181 12.18 -13.12 2.25
N ILE A 182 11.08 -13.03 3.00
CA ILE A 182 9.88 -12.29 2.60
C ILE A 182 10.12 -10.78 2.41
N ASP A 183 10.98 -10.14 3.20
CA ASP A 183 11.31 -8.71 3.07
C ASP A 183 11.94 -8.43 1.69
N LYS A 184 12.90 -9.28 1.28
CA LYS A 184 13.53 -9.23 -0.04
C LYS A 184 12.51 -9.47 -1.16
N HIS A 185 11.68 -10.49 -1.01
CA HIS A 185 10.68 -10.86 -2.00
C HIS A 185 9.62 -9.76 -2.20
N ILE A 186 9.20 -9.09 -1.12
CA ILE A 186 8.33 -7.90 -1.17
C ILE A 186 9.02 -6.75 -1.93
N ALA A 187 10.30 -6.50 -1.66
CA ALA A 187 11.09 -5.49 -2.37
C ALA A 187 11.19 -5.79 -3.88
N ASP A 188 11.52 -7.04 -4.24
CA ASP A 188 11.65 -7.48 -5.63
C ASP A 188 10.33 -7.32 -6.41
N VAL A 189 9.19 -7.70 -5.81
CA VAL A 189 7.86 -7.50 -6.42
C VAL A 189 7.53 -6.02 -6.55
N GLY A 190 7.79 -5.24 -5.50
CA GLY A 190 7.61 -3.78 -5.52
C GLY A 190 8.38 -3.15 -6.67
N LYS A 191 9.64 -3.54 -6.90
CA LYS A 191 10.45 -3.06 -8.02
C LYS A 191 9.91 -3.47 -9.37
N ALA A 192 9.53 -4.74 -9.54
CA ALA A 192 8.95 -5.22 -10.79
C ALA A 192 7.69 -4.43 -11.17
N LEU A 193 6.82 -4.15 -10.20
CA LEU A 193 5.56 -3.44 -10.40
C LEU A 193 5.76 -1.94 -10.60
N LEU A 194 6.50 -1.28 -9.70
CA LEU A 194 6.58 0.19 -9.64
C LEU A 194 7.55 0.78 -10.66
N SER A 195 8.45 -0.02 -11.26
CA SER A 195 9.42 0.46 -12.26
C SER A 195 8.78 1.19 -13.44
N LYS A 196 7.54 0.84 -13.81
CA LYS A 196 6.74 1.52 -14.84
C LYS A 196 6.17 2.87 -14.38
N PHE A 197 5.91 3.03 -13.08
CA PHE A 197 5.12 4.13 -12.53
C PHE A 197 5.94 5.29 -11.98
N ARG A 198 7.28 5.29 -12.04
CA ARG A 198 8.20 6.32 -11.50
C ARG A 198 7.58 7.71 -11.26
N LYS A 199 7.51 8.56 -12.30
CA LYS A 199 6.95 9.94 -12.22
C LYS A 199 5.41 9.99 -12.29
N LYS A 200 4.75 8.87 -12.08
CA LYS A 200 3.30 8.65 -12.25
C LYS A 200 2.73 7.85 -11.06
N LEU A 201 3.42 7.92 -9.93
CA LEU A 201 3.11 7.23 -8.70
C LEU A 201 2.76 8.27 -7.65
N VAL A 202 1.67 8.05 -6.93
CA VAL A 202 1.32 8.82 -5.74
C VAL A 202 1.02 7.85 -4.61
N ILE A 203 1.65 8.08 -3.46
CA ILE A 203 1.48 7.27 -2.26
C ILE A 203 0.81 8.13 -1.21
N ILE A 204 -0.20 7.57 -0.56
CA ILE A 204 -0.93 8.17 0.56
C ILE A 204 -0.93 7.15 1.69
N ASN A 205 -0.10 7.39 2.70
CA ASN A 205 -0.09 6.61 3.94
C ASN A 205 -0.98 7.29 4.97
N ASP A 206 -2.13 6.70 5.28
CA ASP A 206 -3.00 7.11 6.37
C ASP A 206 -2.62 6.37 7.65
N ALA A 207 -1.90 7.06 8.53
CA ALA A 207 -1.46 6.55 9.82
C ALA A 207 -2.23 7.20 10.98
N ARG A 208 -3.49 7.59 10.75
CA ARG A 208 -4.36 8.14 11.80
C ARG A 208 -4.89 7.06 12.76
N LYS A 209 -5.07 5.84 12.27
CA LYS A 209 -5.59 4.68 13.02
C LYS A 209 -4.66 3.48 12.90
N ILE A 210 -3.67 3.38 13.81
CA ILE A 210 -2.66 2.32 13.77
C ILE A 210 -3.06 1.20 14.73
N CYS A 211 -3.54 0.10 14.16
CA CYS A 211 -3.95 -1.10 14.87
C CYS A 211 -2.97 -2.25 14.66
N MET A 212 -3.01 -3.20 15.59
CA MET A 212 -2.45 -4.52 15.37
C MET A 212 -3.21 -5.21 14.24
N THR A 213 -2.48 -5.87 13.35
CA THR A 213 -3.03 -6.88 12.45
C THR A 213 -2.26 -8.20 12.61
N GLU A 214 -3.00 -9.29 12.65
CA GLU A 214 -2.50 -10.66 12.56
C GLU A 214 -3.00 -11.23 11.24
N GLY A 215 -2.08 -11.55 10.33
CA GLY A 215 -2.45 -11.97 8.97
C GLY A 215 -3.03 -10.84 8.10
N ILE A 216 -3.45 -11.20 6.89
CA ILE A 216 -3.93 -10.25 5.86
C ILE A 216 -5.46 -10.03 5.97
N TYR A 217 -6.14 -10.84 6.80
CA TYR A 217 -7.59 -11.04 6.79
C TYR A 217 -8.34 -10.67 8.07
N GLU A 218 -7.68 -10.20 9.13
CA GLU A 218 -8.36 -10.05 10.41
C GLU A 218 -8.67 -8.60 10.77
N GLU A 219 -9.70 -8.44 11.61
CA GLU A 219 -10.24 -7.18 12.11
C GLU A 219 -9.12 -6.25 12.59
N PRO A 220 -9.26 -4.91 12.47
CA PRO A 220 -8.33 -4.01 13.12
C PRO A 220 -8.31 -4.35 14.61
N GLY A 221 -7.22 -4.97 15.03
CA GLY A 221 -7.03 -5.40 16.39
C GLY A 221 -6.85 -4.21 17.30
N LYS A 222 -6.31 -4.46 18.49
CA LYS A 222 -6.03 -3.41 19.45
C LYS A 222 -5.21 -2.29 18.81
N LYS A 223 -5.61 -1.03 19.05
CA LYS A 223 -4.79 0.14 18.71
C LYS A 223 -3.42 0.01 19.38
N ILE A 224 -2.34 0.09 18.60
CA ILE A 224 -0.97 -0.11 19.11
C ILE A 224 -0.18 1.20 19.20
N ALA A 225 -0.53 2.23 18.43
CA ALA A 225 0.19 3.50 18.41
C ALA A 225 -0.76 4.71 18.35
N LYS A 226 -0.24 5.90 18.68
CA LYS A 226 -0.96 7.18 18.55
C LYS A 226 -1.07 7.57 17.08
N SER A 227 -2.05 8.41 16.74
CA SER A 227 -2.19 8.96 15.38
C SER A 227 -0.90 9.66 14.93
N ALA A 228 -0.35 9.22 13.80
CA ALA A 228 0.83 9.82 13.20
C ALA A 228 0.47 10.92 12.21
N GLY A 229 -0.69 10.84 11.55
CA GLY A 229 -1.16 11.78 10.52
C GLY A 229 -1.30 11.09 9.16
N ILE A 230 -1.27 11.88 8.08
CA ILE A 230 -1.26 11.38 6.70
C ILE A 230 0.04 11.85 6.04
N PHE A 231 0.69 10.96 5.28
CA PHE A 231 1.94 11.21 4.57
C PHE A 231 1.72 10.98 3.07
N ILE A 232 2.10 11.95 2.25
CA ILE A 232 1.81 11.95 0.82
C ILE A 232 3.08 12.26 0.04
N GLY A 233 3.38 11.50 -1.02
CA GLY A 233 4.57 11.71 -1.84
C GLY A 233 4.60 10.83 -3.10
N GLN A 234 5.72 10.86 -3.81
CA GLN A 234 5.92 10.12 -5.07
C GLN A 234 7.02 9.04 -4.99
N ASP A 235 7.87 9.07 -3.96
CA ASP A 235 8.81 7.99 -3.63
C ASP A 235 8.23 7.13 -2.50
N ILE A 236 8.03 5.83 -2.79
CA ILE A 236 7.38 4.92 -1.87
C ILE A 236 8.20 4.67 -0.60
N LEU A 237 9.54 4.65 -0.71
CA LEU A 237 10.41 4.40 0.44
C LEU A 237 10.47 5.62 1.35
N SER A 238 10.50 6.82 0.78
CA SER A 238 10.47 8.07 1.53
C SER A 238 9.17 8.21 2.31
N VAL A 239 8.02 7.91 1.69
CA VAL A 239 6.71 8.00 2.35
C VAL A 239 6.56 6.95 3.45
N ASP A 240 6.98 5.71 3.21
CA ASP A 240 6.95 4.64 4.22
C ASP A 240 7.92 4.93 5.37
N ALA A 241 9.14 5.37 5.08
CA ALA A 241 10.15 5.73 6.08
C ALA A 241 9.69 6.92 6.95
N ALA A 242 9.14 7.97 6.33
CA ALA A 242 8.56 9.12 7.03
C ALA A 242 7.42 8.71 7.98
N THR A 243 6.57 7.78 7.53
CA THR A 243 5.47 7.28 8.34
C THR A 243 5.98 6.49 9.54
N ILE A 244 6.94 5.58 9.34
CA ILE A 244 7.53 4.78 10.42
C ILE A 244 8.27 5.68 11.42
N ASP A 245 9.11 6.59 10.94
CA ASP A 245 9.86 7.54 11.77
C ASP A 245 8.92 8.36 12.67
N ALA A 246 7.84 8.91 12.11
CA ALA A 246 6.87 9.68 12.87
C ALA A 246 6.15 8.87 13.96
N ILE A 247 5.92 7.57 13.73
CA ILE A 247 5.34 6.66 14.72
C ILE A 247 6.37 6.33 15.81
N LEU A 248 7.59 5.96 15.43
CA LEU A 248 8.64 5.58 16.37
C LEU A 248 9.05 6.77 17.27
N LYS A 249 9.06 8.00 16.75
CA LYS A 249 9.27 9.21 17.56
C LYS A 249 8.20 9.42 18.63
N LYS A 250 6.96 8.99 18.39
CA LYS A 250 5.83 9.18 19.31
C LYS A 250 5.62 8.03 20.29
N ASP A 251 5.84 6.80 19.84
CA ASP A 251 5.46 5.58 20.56
C ASP A 251 6.66 4.61 20.77
N GLY A 252 7.87 5.02 20.40
CA GLY A 252 9.09 4.26 20.59
C GLY A 252 9.09 2.96 19.78
N SER A 253 9.64 1.89 20.35
CA SER A 253 9.79 0.58 19.70
C SER A 253 8.49 -0.24 19.61
N VAL A 254 7.36 0.40 19.29
CA VAL A 254 6.01 -0.22 19.31
C VAL A 254 5.95 -1.50 18.48
N PHE A 255 6.44 -1.49 17.24
CA PHE A 255 6.40 -2.66 16.34
C PHE A 255 7.27 -3.81 16.84
N THR A 256 8.46 -3.51 17.36
CA THR A 256 9.34 -4.54 17.94
C THR A 256 8.79 -5.08 19.26
N LYS A 257 8.11 -4.26 20.06
CA LYS A 257 7.44 -4.74 21.29
C LYS A 257 6.29 -5.69 20.95
N THR A 258 5.45 -5.31 19.99
CA THR A 258 4.26 -6.07 19.57
C THR A 258 4.62 -7.33 18.79
N TYR A 259 5.46 -7.24 17.76
CA TYR A 259 5.69 -8.33 16.83
C TYR A 259 7.07 -8.99 16.93
N LYS A 260 7.99 -8.43 17.72
CA LYS A 260 9.42 -8.82 17.75
C LYS A 260 10.11 -8.64 16.39
N LEU A 261 9.61 -7.72 15.56
CA LEU A 261 10.12 -7.43 14.22
C LEU A 261 10.61 -5.99 14.10
N ASN A 262 11.54 -5.78 13.17
CA ASN A 262 11.96 -4.45 12.75
C ASN A 262 11.13 -4.02 11.53
N PRO A 263 10.35 -2.92 11.61
CA PRO A 263 9.47 -2.48 10.53
C PRO A 263 10.20 -1.87 9.32
N ILE A 264 11.53 -1.81 9.31
CA ILE A 264 12.33 -1.13 8.29
C ILE A 264 13.01 -2.09 7.30
N PHE A 265 13.11 -3.39 7.60
CA PHE A 265 13.93 -4.31 6.80
C PHE A 265 13.49 -4.43 5.34
N HIS A 266 12.19 -4.52 5.04
CA HIS A 266 11.72 -4.53 3.65
C HIS A 266 11.99 -3.21 2.90
N LEU A 267 12.07 -2.08 3.60
CA LEU A 267 12.50 -0.81 2.98
C LEU A 267 14.00 -0.80 2.67
N GLN A 268 14.83 -1.39 3.54
CA GLN A 268 16.28 -1.53 3.31
C GLN A 268 16.57 -2.44 2.11
N GLU A 269 15.88 -3.58 2.03
CA GLU A 269 15.97 -4.50 0.88
C GLU A 269 15.59 -3.75 -0.41
N ALA A 270 14.48 -3.00 -0.39
CA ALA A 270 14.03 -2.20 -1.52
C ALA A 270 15.01 -1.09 -1.93
N GLN A 271 15.61 -0.39 -0.96
CA GLN A 271 16.63 0.61 -1.23
C GLN A 271 17.88 -0.02 -1.85
N SER A 272 18.30 -1.19 -1.37
CA SER A 272 19.49 -1.90 -1.87
C SER A 272 19.38 -2.29 -3.35
N ILE A 273 18.16 -2.54 -3.83
CA ILE A 273 17.87 -2.84 -5.24
C ILE A 273 17.47 -1.58 -6.04
N GLY A 274 17.57 -0.39 -5.47
CA GLY A 274 17.30 0.88 -6.17
C GLY A 274 15.83 1.13 -6.48
N LEU A 275 14.91 0.70 -5.60
CA LEU A 275 13.47 1.00 -5.75
C LEU A 275 13.14 2.47 -5.46
N GLY A 276 13.87 3.08 -4.54
CA GLY A 276 13.66 4.45 -4.08
C GLY A 276 14.67 4.84 -3.01
N SER A 277 14.35 5.88 -2.25
CA SER A 277 15.20 6.41 -1.18
C SER A 277 14.42 6.49 0.13
N MET A 278 15.00 6.01 1.23
CA MET A 278 14.46 6.26 2.57
C MET A 278 14.78 7.66 3.10
N ASP A 279 15.62 8.44 2.42
CA ASP A 279 15.92 9.83 2.79
C ASP A 279 14.78 10.76 2.37
N PHE A 280 14.16 11.40 3.36
CA PHE A 280 13.03 12.30 3.16
C PHE A 280 13.20 13.62 3.91
N GLU A 281 12.48 14.64 3.42
CA GLU A 281 12.21 15.87 4.16
C GLU A 281 10.69 16.02 4.35
N LEU A 282 10.25 16.30 5.59
CA LEU A 282 8.85 16.56 5.87
C LEU A 282 8.50 18.01 5.54
N THR A 283 7.55 18.19 4.63
CA THR A 283 7.04 19.50 4.24
C THR A 283 5.55 19.63 4.56
N LYS A 284 5.05 20.86 4.65
CA LYS A 284 3.62 21.13 4.82
C LYS A 284 2.98 21.47 3.46
N PRO A 285 1.68 21.19 3.27
CA PRO A 285 0.98 21.50 2.02
C PRO A 285 0.93 22.99 1.72
#